data_AF-A0A9W3D0A3-F1
#
_entry.id   AF-A0A9W3D0A3-F1
#
_cell.length_a   1.000
_cell.length_b   1.000
_cell.length_c   1.000
_cell.angle_alpha   90.00
_cell.angle_beta   90.00
_cell.angle_gamma   90.00
#
_symmetry.space_group_name_H-M   'P 1'
#
loop_
_entity.id
_entity.type
_entity.pdbx_description
1 polymer ?
#
loop_
_entity_poly.entity_id
_entity_poly.type
_entity_poly.pdbx_seq_one_letter_code
_entity_poly.pdbx_strand_id
1 'polypeptide(L)'
;SEKEFLCKILGETIKAGATTVNLGDTVGINMPQETRELVSYLKANTPGIDDVVISVHCHNDLGVATANAIAGICAGARQVDVTVNGIGERSGNAALEEVVMYLKRRGSQLMDGAYTRIDIRQIMATSNMVQEYTGLYVQAHKPIVGANCFVHENGIQQDGMLKNRSDILYELKK
;
A
#
# COMPACT_ATOMS: atom_id res chain seq x y z
N SER A 1 -15.37 22.82 10.47
CA SER A 1 -13.94 22.39 10.43
C SER A 1 -13.57 21.94 9.03
N GLU A 2 -12.28 21.75 8.70
CA GLU A 2 -11.87 21.21 7.39
C GLU A 2 -12.45 19.81 7.13
N LYS A 3 -12.52 18.95 8.16
CA LYS A 3 -13.11 17.60 8.05
C LYS A 3 -14.61 17.62 7.74
N GLU A 4 -15.38 18.55 8.32
CA GLU A 4 -16.80 18.74 7.99
C GLU A 4 -17.00 19.23 6.55
N PHE A 5 -16.12 20.12 6.09
CA PHE A 5 -16.15 20.57 4.70
C PHE A 5 -15.90 19.41 3.73
N LEU A 6 -14.93 18.54 4.03
CA LEU A 6 -14.70 17.30 3.27
C LEU A 6 -15.93 16.40 3.25
N CYS A 7 -16.57 16.15 4.40
CA CYS A 7 -17.79 15.33 4.45
C CYS A 7 -18.90 15.90 3.56
N LYS A 8 -19.07 17.23 3.55
CA LYS A 8 -20.06 17.90 2.70
C LYS A 8 -19.74 17.71 1.21
N ILE A 9 -18.50 17.99 0.79
CA ILE A 9 -18.10 17.88 -0.61
C ILE A 9 -18.18 16.44 -1.10
N LEU A 10 -17.71 15.48 -0.30
CA LEU A 10 -17.81 14.07 -0.64
C LEU A 10 -19.28 13.63 -0.74
N GLY A 11 -20.13 14.02 0.20
CA GLY A 11 -21.56 13.70 0.16
C GLY A 11 -22.26 14.23 -1.09
N GLU A 12 -21.96 15.46 -1.51
CA GLU A 12 -22.50 16.01 -2.77
C GLU A 12 -21.94 15.32 -4.01
N THR A 13 -20.66 14.92 -3.99
CA THR A 13 -20.02 14.20 -5.10
C THR A 13 -20.59 12.78 -5.25
N ILE A 14 -20.89 12.11 -4.15
CA ILE A 14 -21.56 10.81 -4.12
C ILE A 14 -22.99 10.93 -4.66
N LYS A 15 -23.75 11.95 -4.22
CA LYS A 15 -25.09 12.23 -4.77
C LYS A 15 -25.07 12.50 -6.28
N ALA A 16 -23.99 13.09 -6.79
CA ALA A 16 -23.79 13.31 -8.21
C ALA A 16 -23.40 12.03 -9.00
N GLY A 17 -23.23 10.90 -8.33
CA GLY A 17 -23.00 9.59 -8.95
C GLY A 17 -21.56 9.08 -8.86
N ALA A 18 -20.70 9.68 -8.03
CA ALA A 18 -19.37 9.12 -7.80
C ALA A 18 -19.48 7.76 -7.10
N THR A 19 -18.74 6.78 -7.59
CA THR A 19 -18.67 5.41 -7.04
C THR A 19 -17.39 5.13 -6.25
N THR A 20 -16.41 6.03 -6.38
CA THR A 20 -15.13 5.99 -5.65
C THR A 20 -14.75 7.40 -5.24
N VAL A 21 -14.26 7.55 -4.02
CA VAL A 21 -13.68 8.81 -3.50
C VAL A 21 -12.22 8.59 -3.14
N ASN A 22 -11.32 9.42 -3.65
CA ASN A 22 -9.87 9.26 -3.43
C ASN A 22 -9.36 10.29 -2.42
N LEU A 23 -8.64 9.81 -1.40
CA LEU A 23 -8.04 10.62 -0.35
C LEU A 23 -6.53 10.65 -0.55
N GLY A 24 -6.00 11.81 -0.95
CA GLY A 24 -4.59 11.99 -1.28
C GLY A 24 -3.79 12.66 -0.16
N ASP A 25 -2.65 12.08 0.19
CA ASP A 25 -1.53 12.76 0.83
C ASP A 25 -0.57 13.27 -0.26
N THR A 26 -0.97 14.36 -0.92
CA THR A 26 -0.24 14.90 -2.08
C THR A 26 1.13 15.46 -1.69
N VAL A 27 1.28 15.93 -0.45
CA VAL A 27 2.53 16.53 0.05
C VAL A 27 3.47 15.44 0.60
N GLY A 28 2.94 14.30 1.06
CA GLY A 28 3.74 13.17 1.55
C GLY A 28 4.20 13.31 3.00
N ILE A 29 3.42 14.03 3.82
CA ILE A 29 3.78 14.38 5.21
C ILE A 29 2.83 13.80 6.26
N ASN A 30 1.73 13.16 5.85
CA ASN A 30 0.78 12.62 6.82
C ASN A 30 1.41 11.46 7.58
N MET A 31 1.05 11.33 8.86
CA MET A 31 1.36 10.16 9.66
C MET A 31 0.30 9.06 9.47
N PRO A 32 0.65 7.78 9.75
CA PRO A 32 -0.30 6.68 9.63
C PRO A 32 -1.54 6.85 10.50
N GLN A 33 -1.38 7.43 11.70
CA GLN A 33 -2.47 7.73 12.62
C GLN A 33 -3.43 8.77 12.04
N GLU A 34 -2.90 9.85 11.47
CA GLU A 34 -3.70 10.91 10.84
C GLU A 34 -4.48 10.37 9.63
N THR A 35 -3.83 9.53 8.82
CA THR A 35 -4.49 8.86 7.68
C THR A 35 -5.63 7.97 8.16
N ARG A 36 -5.41 7.15 9.20
CA ARG A 36 -6.45 6.30 9.78
C ARG A 36 -7.60 7.12 10.34
N GLU A 37 -7.30 8.18 11.09
CA GLU A 37 -8.30 9.05 11.68
C GLU A 37 -9.14 9.76 10.63
N LEU A 38 -8.52 10.25 9.55
CA LEU A 38 -9.23 10.89 8.44
C LEU A 38 -10.18 9.91 7.76
N VAL A 39 -9.70 8.73 7.37
CA VAL A 39 -10.54 7.72 6.71
C VAL A 39 -11.69 7.29 7.61
N SER A 40 -11.41 7.01 8.90
CA SER A 40 -12.43 6.60 9.88
C SER A 40 -13.48 7.69 10.09
N TYR A 41 -13.04 8.95 10.19
CA TYR A 41 -13.92 10.09 10.37
C TYR A 41 -14.83 10.28 9.14
N LEU A 42 -14.26 10.27 7.93
CA LEU A 42 -15.05 10.46 6.71
C LEU A 42 -16.06 9.31 6.53
N LYS A 43 -15.64 8.07 6.78
CA LYS A 43 -16.54 6.90 6.75
C LYS A 43 -17.69 7.01 7.76
N ALA A 44 -17.44 7.55 8.95
CA ALA A 44 -18.48 7.69 9.97
C ALA A 44 -19.43 8.88 9.75
N ASN A 45 -18.99 9.93 9.03
CA ASN A 45 -19.70 11.22 9.01
C ASN A 45 -20.16 11.68 7.61
N THR A 46 -19.79 10.98 6.53
CA THR A 46 -20.14 11.37 5.16
C THR A 46 -21.39 10.63 4.69
N PRO A 47 -22.50 11.32 4.34
CA PRO A 47 -23.68 10.67 3.80
C PRO A 47 -23.40 9.93 2.48
N GLY A 48 -23.87 8.68 2.37
CA GLY A 48 -23.69 7.83 1.17
C GLY A 48 -22.30 7.18 1.05
N ILE A 49 -21.41 7.39 2.02
CA ILE A 49 -20.03 6.87 1.94
C ILE A 49 -19.94 5.34 1.96
N ASP A 50 -20.91 4.66 2.57
CA ASP A 50 -20.97 3.19 2.63
C ASP A 50 -21.34 2.57 1.26
N ASP A 51 -21.90 3.36 0.35
CA ASP A 51 -22.28 2.92 -1.00
C ASP A 51 -21.14 3.09 -2.04
N VAL A 52 -20.00 3.64 -1.63
CA VAL A 52 -18.88 3.96 -2.52
C VAL A 52 -17.56 3.41 -1.99
N VAL A 53 -16.58 3.27 -2.89
CA VAL A 53 -15.24 2.83 -2.52
C VAL A 53 -14.43 4.01 -2.00
N ILE A 54 -13.87 3.89 -0.79
CA ILE A 54 -12.83 4.79 -0.32
C ILE A 54 -11.48 4.31 -0.86
N SER A 55 -10.82 5.18 -1.63
CA SER A 55 -9.47 5.03 -2.14
C SER A 55 -8.49 5.92 -1.37
N VAL A 56 -7.25 5.47 -1.20
CA VAL A 56 -6.16 6.28 -0.64
C VAL A 56 -4.97 6.34 -1.59
N HIS A 57 -4.34 7.51 -1.65
CA HIS A 57 -3.13 7.78 -2.43
C HIS A 57 -2.09 8.44 -1.53
N CYS A 58 -0.92 7.82 -1.39
CA CYS A 58 0.10 8.28 -0.44
C CYS A 58 1.44 8.52 -1.13
N HIS A 59 1.95 9.75 -1.04
CA HIS A 59 3.32 10.07 -1.40
C HIS A 59 4.31 9.71 -0.28
N ASN A 60 5.57 9.51 -0.66
CA ASN A 60 6.61 8.93 0.18
C ASN A 60 7.73 9.91 0.59
N ASP A 61 7.45 11.22 0.59
CA ASP A 61 8.43 12.27 0.90
C ASP A 61 9.12 12.07 2.26
N LEU A 62 8.40 11.56 3.27
CA LEU A 62 8.95 11.21 4.59
C LEU A 62 9.09 9.70 4.83
N GLY A 63 9.02 8.86 3.79
CA GLY A 63 9.26 7.42 3.90
C GLY A 63 8.14 6.61 4.55
N VAL A 64 6.94 7.17 4.67
CA VAL A 64 5.79 6.54 5.37
C VAL A 64 4.62 6.18 4.44
N ALA A 65 4.76 6.28 3.11
CA ALA A 65 3.65 6.08 2.18
C ALA A 65 3.01 4.69 2.29
N THR A 66 3.83 3.63 2.32
CA THR A 66 3.35 2.25 2.51
C THR A 66 2.59 2.13 3.83
N ALA A 67 3.11 2.72 4.92
CA ALA A 67 2.46 2.67 6.23
C ALA A 67 1.11 3.42 6.23
N ASN A 68 1.03 4.57 5.55
CA ASN A 68 -0.20 5.34 5.39
C ASN A 68 -1.25 4.57 4.57
N ALA A 69 -0.84 3.94 3.46
CA ALA A 69 -1.71 3.09 2.66
C ALA A 69 -2.29 1.93 3.50
N ILE A 70 -1.44 1.23 4.26
CA ILE A 70 -1.89 0.17 5.17
C ILE A 70 -2.83 0.72 6.26
N ALA A 71 -2.54 1.89 6.81
CA ALA A 71 -3.40 2.54 7.81
C ALA A 71 -4.78 2.89 7.24
N GLY A 72 -4.84 3.36 5.99
CA GLY A 72 -6.09 3.60 5.26
C GLY A 72 -6.89 2.31 5.04
N ILE A 73 -6.25 1.22 4.63
CA ILE A 73 -6.90 -0.10 4.49
C ILE A 73 -7.49 -0.55 5.83
N CYS A 74 -6.72 -0.48 6.92
CA CYS A 74 -7.19 -0.80 8.27
C CYS A 74 -8.39 0.06 8.70
N ALA A 75 -8.48 1.30 8.22
CA ALA A 75 -9.58 2.21 8.52
C ALA A 75 -10.83 1.98 7.64
N GLY A 76 -10.74 1.09 6.65
CA GLY A 76 -11.86 0.74 5.78
C GLY A 76 -11.71 1.16 4.32
N ALA A 77 -10.56 1.72 3.90
CA ALA A 77 -10.28 1.90 2.48
C ALA A 77 -10.25 0.54 1.77
N ARG A 78 -10.78 0.50 0.54
CA ARG A 78 -10.88 -0.73 -0.27
C ARG A 78 -10.22 -0.58 -1.64
N GLN A 79 -9.68 0.59 -1.93
CA GLN A 79 -8.75 0.83 -3.03
C GLN A 79 -7.52 1.58 -2.51
N VAL A 80 -6.36 1.29 -3.08
CA VAL A 80 -5.10 1.97 -2.77
C VAL A 80 -4.37 2.20 -4.08
N ASP A 81 -3.96 3.44 -4.31
CA ASP A 81 -3.08 3.79 -5.41
C ASP A 81 -1.63 3.46 -5.03
N VAL A 82 -0.98 2.65 -5.87
CA VAL A 82 0.40 2.20 -5.66
C VAL A 82 1.17 2.24 -6.97
N THR A 83 2.49 2.26 -6.88
CA THR A 83 3.37 2.16 -8.06
C THR A 83 4.42 1.07 -7.87
N VAL A 84 4.82 0.43 -8.95
CA VAL A 84 5.90 -0.58 -8.92
C VAL A 84 7.19 0.09 -8.47
N ASN A 85 7.90 -0.52 -7.52
CA ASN A 85 9.12 0.04 -6.93
C ASN A 85 8.90 1.35 -6.14
N GLY A 86 7.65 1.80 -5.99
CA GLY A 86 7.32 3.08 -5.39
C GLY A 86 7.66 4.29 -6.26
N ILE A 87 7.91 4.13 -7.56
CA ILE A 87 8.24 5.27 -8.45
C ILE A 87 7.10 6.29 -8.52
N GLY A 88 7.42 7.56 -8.68
CA GLY A 88 6.42 8.62 -8.75
C GLY A 88 7.08 9.99 -8.73
N GLU A 89 6.29 11.04 -8.52
CA GLU A 89 6.85 12.37 -8.32
C GLU A 89 7.71 12.41 -7.05
N ARG A 90 8.79 13.20 -7.08
CA ARG A 90 9.69 13.44 -5.93
C ARG A 90 10.25 12.13 -5.37
N SER A 91 10.01 11.83 -4.10
CA SER A 91 10.43 10.59 -3.42
C SER A 91 9.53 9.39 -3.72
N GLY A 92 8.53 9.56 -4.60
CA GLY A 92 7.65 8.50 -5.05
C GLY A 92 6.41 8.31 -4.18
N ASN A 93 5.82 7.12 -4.29
CA ASN A 93 4.53 6.76 -3.72
C ASN A 93 4.59 5.45 -2.92
N ALA A 94 3.46 5.04 -2.35
CA ALA A 94 3.32 3.71 -1.76
C ALA A 94 3.69 2.61 -2.78
N ALA A 95 4.60 1.72 -2.38
CA ALA A 95 5.16 0.71 -3.27
C ALA A 95 4.23 -0.50 -3.40
N LEU A 96 3.92 -0.89 -4.64
CA LEU A 96 3.00 -1.99 -4.95
C LEU A 96 3.45 -3.29 -4.28
N GLU A 97 4.72 -3.64 -4.42
CA GLU A 97 5.27 -4.87 -3.87
C GLU A 97 5.18 -4.92 -2.34
N GLU A 98 5.29 -3.78 -1.66
CA GLU A 98 5.22 -3.74 -0.21
C GLU A 98 3.77 -3.87 0.28
N VAL A 99 2.84 -3.09 -0.29
CA VAL A 99 1.43 -3.11 0.07
C VAL A 99 0.80 -4.48 -0.20
N VAL A 100 1.09 -5.09 -1.36
CA VAL A 100 0.60 -6.41 -1.73
C VAL A 100 1.09 -7.48 -0.75
N MET A 101 2.37 -7.44 -0.38
CA MET A 101 2.93 -8.43 0.54
C MET A 101 2.39 -8.24 1.97
N TYR A 102 2.12 -7.01 2.40
CA TYR A 102 1.40 -6.75 3.65
C TYR A 102 -0.02 -7.32 3.62
N LEU A 103 -0.79 -7.09 2.56
CA LEU A 103 -2.14 -7.65 2.40
C LEU A 103 -2.11 -9.19 2.41
N LYS A 104 -1.19 -9.80 1.66
CA LYS A 104 -0.99 -11.25 1.64
C LYS A 104 -0.72 -11.83 3.02
N ARG A 105 0.10 -11.14 3.84
CA ARG A 105 0.55 -11.66 5.13
C ARG A 105 -0.39 -11.34 6.30
N ARG A 106 -0.99 -10.15 6.29
CA ARG A 106 -1.69 -9.57 7.44
C ARG A 106 -3.15 -9.23 7.14
N GLY A 107 -3.58 -9.29 5.88
CA GLY A 107 -4.91 -8.88 5.43
C GLY A 107 -6.04 -9.57 6.19
N SER A 108 -5.96 -10.90 6.32
CA SER A 108 -6.93 -11.71 7.06
C SER A 108 -7.03 -11.37 8.56
N GLN A 109 -5.97 -10.86 9.18
CA GLN A 109 -5.88 -10.70 10.63
C GLN A 109 -6.10 -9.25 11.09
N LEU A 110 -5.55 -8.29 10.32
CA LEU A 110 -5.46 -6.88 10.73
C LEU A 110 -6.24 -5.93 9.83
N MET A 111 -6.81 -6.43 8.73
CA MET A 111 -7.41 -5.60 7.68
C MET A 111 -8.78 -6.13 7.24
N ASP A 112 -9.53 -6.74 8.16
CA ASP A 112 -10.92 -7.18 7.90
C ASP A 112 -11.04 -8.09 6.67
N GLY A 113 -10.11 -9.05 6.55
CA GLY A 113 -10.12 -9.98 5.42
C GLY A 113 -9.64 -9.39 4.10
N ALA A 114 -9.10 -8.17 4.05
CA ALA A 114 -8.64 -7.54 2.81
C ALA A 114 -7.59 -8.40 2.09
N TYR A 115 -7.72 -8.49 0.77
CA TYR A 115 -6.82 -9.24 -0.09
C TYR A 115 -6.74 -8.61 -1.48
N THR A 116 -5.74 -9.02 -2.27
CA THR A 116 -5.68 -8.73 -3.70
C THR A 116 -5.59 -10.03 -4.48
N ARG A 117 -5.88 -9.96 -5.79
CA ARG A 117 -5.69 -11.08 -6.72
C ARG A 117 -4.35 -10.98 -7.49
N ILE A 118 -3.43 -10.15 -7.02
CA ILE A 118 -2.12 -9.97 -7.67
C ILE A 118 -1.33 -11.26 -7.50
N ASP A 119 -0.79 -11.78 -8.61
CA ASP A 119 0.14 -12.90 -8.56
C ASP A 119 1.49 -12.41 -8.05
N ILE A 120 1.77 -12.71 -6.78
CA ILE A 120 3.00 -12.29 -6.11
C ILE A 120 4.26 -12.84 -6.78
N ARG A 121 4.17 -13.94 -7.53
CA ARG A 121 5.31 -14.54 -8.26
C ARG A 121 5.81 -13.63 -9.39
N GLN A 122 4.95 -12.74 -9.88
CA GLN A 122 5.30 -11.78 -10.94
C GLN A 122 5.97 -10.50 -10.41
N ILE A 123 6.03 -10.30 -9.08
CA ILE A 123 6.52 -9.03 -8.49
C ILE A 123 7.97 -8.74 -8.91
N MET A 124 8.87 -9.73 -8.80
CA MET A 124 10.29 -9.55 -9.16
C MET A 124 10.47 -9.24 -10.65
N ALA A 125 9.79 -10.00 -11.52
CA ALA A 125 9.84 -9.78 -12.97
C ALA A 125 9.29 -8.40 -13.36
N THR A 126 8.19 -7.99 -12.73
CA THR A 126 7.57 -6.67 -12.96
C THR A 126 8.47 -5.54 -12.47
N SER A 127 9.11 -5.71 -11.29
CA SER A 127 10.09 -4.75 -10.77
C SER A 127 11.27 -4.57 -11.73
N ASN A 128 11.85 -5.66 -12.23
CA ASN A 128 12.96 -5.62 -13.19
C ASN A 128 12.55 -4.97 -14.51
N MET A 129 11.37 -5.30 -15.03
CA MET A 129 10.81 -4.69 -16.24
C MET A 129 10.70 -3.17 -16.11
N VAL A 130 10.22 -2.67 -14.96
CA VAL A 130 10.14 -1.23 -14.70
C VAL A 130 11.52 -0.60 -14.60
N GLN A 131 12.48 -1.24 -13.94
CA GLN A 131 13.87 -0.74 -13.89
C GLN A 131 14.49 -0.64 -15.30
N GLU A 132 14.27 -1.64 -16.14
CA GLU A 132 14.79 -1.70 -17.51
C GLU A 132 14.20 -0.59 -18.39
N TYR A 133 12.87 -0.40 -18.37
CA TYR A 133 12.22 0.60 -19.22
C TYR A 133 12.39 2.04 -18.74
N THR A 134 12.54 2.26 -17.43
CA THR A 134 12.66 3.61 -16.86
C THR A 134 14.11 4.04 -16.64
N GLY A 135 15.05 3.09 -16.55
CA GLY A 135 16.43 3.34 -16.11
C GLY A 135 16.55 3.66 -14.61
N LEU A 136 15.46 3.59 -13.85
CA LEU A 136 15.45 3.86 -12.40
C LEU A 136 15.63 2.55 -11.63
N TYR A 137 16.86 2.27 -11.20
CA TYR A 137 17.19 1.07 -10.43
C TYR A 137 16.78 1.20 -8.96
N VAL A 138 16.30 0.09 -8.37
CA VAL A 138 16.00 0.06 -6.94
C VAL A 138 17.27 -0.09 -6.10
N GLN A 139 17.23 0.40 -4.87
CA GLN A 139 18.32 0.17 -3.92
C GLN A 139 18.45 -1.33 -3.60
N ALA A 140 19.68 -1.79 -3.36
CA ALA A 140 19.93 -3.20 -3.02
C ALA A 140 19.13 -3.69 -1.80
N HIS A 141 18.82 -2.79 -0.86
CA HIS A 141 18.04 -3.08 0.35
C HIS A 141 16.55 -2.70 0.25
N LYS A 142 16.04 -2.38 -0.95
CA LYS A 142 14.61 -2.12 -1.16
C LYS A 142 13.80 -3.32 -0.63
N PRO A 143 12.77 -3.09 0.21
CA PRO A 143 11.93 -4.18 0.68
C PRO A 143 11.35 -4.98 -0.49
N ILE A 144 11.27 -6.30 -0.33
CA ILE A 144 10.70 -7.27 -1.29
C ILE A 144 11.52 -7.47 -2.58
N VAL A 145 11.95 -6.40 -3.24
CA VAL A 145 12.55 -6.46 -4.59
C VAL A 145 14.03 -6.11 -4.65
N GLY A 146 14.62 -5.66 -3.54
CA GLY A 146 16.06 -5.38 -3.46
C GLY A 146 16.89 -6.66 -3.53
N ALA A 147 18.03 -6.60 -4.22
CA ALA A 147 18.96 -7.73 -4.38
C ALA A 147 19.35 -8.39 -3.04
N ASN A 148 19.46 -7.60 -1.97
CA ASN A 148 19.84 -8.07 -0.64
C ASN A 148 18.65 -8.61 0.19
N CYS A 149 17.40 -8.43 -0.26
CA CYS A 149 16.22 -8.90 0.47
C CYS A 149 16.17 -10.43 0.62
N PHE A 150 16.95 -11.16 -0.20
CA PHE A 150 16.99 -12.62 -0.22
C PHE A 150 18.36 -13.22 0.13
N VAL A 151 19.34 -12.38 0.43
CA VAL A 151 20.70 -12.77 0.81
C VAL A 151 20.76 -12.87 2.33
N HIS A 152 21.28 -13.98 2.85
CA HIS A 152 21.43 -14.20 4.29
C HIS A 152 22.90 -14.38 4.62
N GLU A 153 23.41 -13.62 5.59
CA GLU A 153 24.83 -13.62 5.97
C GLU A 153 25.26 -14.85 6.78
N ASN A 154 24.36 -15.67 7.34
CA ASN A 154 24.74 -16.80 8.22
C ASN A 154 23.86 -18.05 8.06
N GLY A 155 24.49 -19.24 7.97
CA GLY A 155 23.86 -20.54 7.66
C GLY A 155 22.78 -21.05 8.63
N ILE A 156 22.64 -20.46 9.83
CA ILE A 156 21.58 -20.80 10.79
C ILE A 156 20.21 -20.22 10.36
N GLN A 157 20.19 -19.06 9.70
CA GLN A 157 18.95 -18.47 9.19
C GLN A 157 18.48 -19.14 7.89
N GLN A 158 19.39 -19.72 7.10
CA GLN A 158 19.04 -20.55 5.94
C GLN A 158 18.25 -21.79 6.35
N ASP A 159 18.67 -22.49 7.41
CA ASP A 159 18.00 -23.69 7.91
C ASP A 159 16.58 -23.35 8.46
N GLY A 160 16.42 -22.18 9.09
CA GLY A 160 15.12 -21.67 9.55
C GLY A 160 14.11 -21.40 8.42
N MET A 161 14.55 -20.79 7.31
CA MET A 161 13.68 -20.55 6.15
C MET A 161 13.31 -21.83 5.40
N LEU A 162 14.24 -22.78 5.25
CA LEU A 162 13.96 -24.07 4.62
C LEU A 162 12.97 -24.91 5.42
N LYS A 163 13.00 -24.80 6.75
CA LYS A 163 12.07 -25.48 7.66
C LYS A 163 10.68 -24.84 7.66
N ASN A 164 10.57 -23.54 7.35
CA ASN A 164 9.32 -22.80 7.41
C ASN A 164 8.79 -22.45 6.00
N ARG A 165 8.18 -23.45 5.35
CA ARG A 165 7.62 -23.36 3.98
C ARG A 165 6.54 -22.28 3.78
N SER A 166 6.12 -21.58 4.83
CA SER A 166 5.18 -20.45 4.82
C SER A 166 5.86 -19.07 4.79
N ASP A 167 7.17 -19.01 4.58
CA ASP A 167 7.87 -17.75 4.41
C ASP A 167 7.58 -17.14 3.03
N ILE A 168 7.10 -15.90 3.04
CA ILE A 168 6.72 -15.17 1.83
C ILE A 168 7.91 -14.90 0.91
N LEU A 169 9.12 -14.78 1.47
CA LEU A 169 10.34 -14.61 0.69
C LEU A 169 10.69 -15.88 -0.10
N TYR A 170 10.27 -17.04 0.40
CA TYR A 170 10.41 -18.30 -0.33
C TYR A 170 9.36 -18.43 -1.45
N GLU A 171 8.13 -17.93 -1.25
CA GLU A 171 7.10 -17.91 -2.30
C GLU A 171 7.48 -17.02 -3.49
N LEU A 172 8.18 -15.90 -3.26
CA LEU A 172 8.67 -15.01 -4.33
C LEU A 172 9.80 -15.61 -5.19
N LYS A 173 10.46 -16.67 -4.71
CA LYS A 173 11.52 -17.38 -5.46
C LYS A 173 11.00 -18.49 -6.38
N LYS A 174 9.71 -18.84 -6.29
CA LYS A 174 9.07 -19.88 -7.11
C LYS A 174 8.33 -19.30 -8.29
#